data_AF-A0A0W0UK25-F1
#
_entry.id   AF-A0A0W0UK25-F1
#
_cell.length_a   1.000
_cell.length_b   1.000
_cell.length_c   1.000
_cell.angle_alpha   90.00
_cell.angle_beta   90.00
_cell.angle_gamma   90.00
#
_symmetry.space_group_name_H-M   'P 1'
#
loop_
_entity.id
_entity.type
_entity.pdbx_description
1 polymer ?
#
loop_
_entity_poly.entity_id
_entity_poly.type
_entity_poly.pdbx_seq_one_letter_code
_entity_poly.pdbx_strand_id
1 'polypeptide(L)'
;MIRIADGVHLLLPILSLIVFLLGIKFKRNNYILVALWVSLITLILQYLASGGEILGSYFNYLHAAAYSLNLIILLSSIFYLVFKFLSGSDSSFLQYATGLIGALLVTGSLLLLINLWINANFIENRLQGTPVLQVATFNKPPYCDYKYVFYKINTNGQVEFMCPNHYGFLPSVGKLDSAPEFVIKQLPKQAQTKVQQEL
;
A
#
# COMPACT_ATOMS: atom_id res chain seq x y z
N MET A 1 -6.87 -7.00 20.07
CA MET A 1 -8.34 -7.09 19.95
C MET A 1 -8.66 -6.82 18.50
N ILE A 2 -9.11 -7.81 17.73
CA ILE A 2 -9.48 -7.62 16.31
C ILE A 2 -10.72 -6.74 16.30
N ARG A 3 -10.64 -5.53 15.72
CA ARG A 3 -11.83 -4.69 15.55
C ARG A 3 -12.66 -5.30 14.42
N ILE A 4 -13.99 -5.16 14.48
CA ILE A 4 -14.90 -5.67 13.45
C ILE A 4 -14.47 -5.19 12.05
N ALA A 5 -13.96 -3.95 11.95
CA ALA A 5 -13.36 -3.40 10.74
C ALA A 5 -12.21 -4.27 10.20
N ASP A 6 -11.26 -4.69 11.03
CA ASP A 6 -10.13 -5.54 10.62
C ASP A 6 -10.62 -6.89 10.08
N GLY A 7 -11.67 -7.44 10.68
CA GLY A 7 -12.34 -8.65 10.20
C GLY A 7 -12.94 -8.47 8.81
N VAL A 8 -13.63 -7.35 8.56
CA VAL A 8 -14.20 -7.04 7.24
C VAL A 8 -13.10 -6.87 6.18
N HIS A 9 -12.01 -6.18 6.52
CA HIS A 9 -10.89 -5.97 5.61
C HIS A 9 -10.14 -7.25 5.24
N LEU A 10 -10.22 -8.30 6.05
CA LEU A 10 -9.64 -9.61 5.77
C LEU A 10 -10.62 -10.56 5.07
N LEU A 11 -11.90 -10.56 5.48
CA LEU A 11 -12.90 -11.49 4.97
C LEU A 11 -13.34 -11.16 3.54
N LEU A 12 -13.51 -9.88 3.19
CA LEU A 12 -13.99 -9.52 1.86
C LEU A 12 -13.00 -9.86 0.73
N PRO A 13 -11.67 -9.64 0.85
CA PRO A 13 -10.71 -10.17 -0.12
C PRO A 13 -10.79 -11.70 -0.28
N ILE A 14 -10.95 -12.43 0.82
CA ILE A 14 -11.09 -13.90 0.80
C ILE A 14 -12.37 -14.32 0.09
N LEU A 15 -13.51 -13.66 0.38
CA LEU A 15 -14.77 -13.90 -0.31
C LEU A 15 -14.63 -13.63 -1.82
N SER A 16 -14.01 -12.51 -2.19
CA SER A 16 -13.73 -12.17 -3.59
C SER A 16 -12.88 -13.27 -4.26
N LEU A 17 -11.84 -13.77 -3.58
CA LEU A 17 -10.99 -14.85 -4.07
C LEU A 17 -11.81 -16.13 -4.32
N ILE A 18 -12.64 -16.54 -3.36
CA ILE A 18 -13.47 -17.74 -3.49
C ILE A 18 -14.40 -17.60 -4.69
N VAL A 19 -15.11 -16.48 -4.79
CA VAL A 19 -16.05 -16.23 -5.90
C VAL A 19 -15.32 -16.19 -7.24
N PHE A 20 -14.14 -15.57 -7.30
CA PHE A 20 -13.29 -15.52 -8.50
C PHE A 20 -12.86 -16.92 -8.94
N LEU A 21 -12.34 -17.74 -8.02
CA LEU A 21 -11.91 -19.12 -8.28
C LEU A 21 -13.09 -20.01 -8.74
N LEU A 22 -14.28 -19.85 -8.14
CA LEU A 22 -15.49 -20.52 -8.60
C LEU A 22 -15.86 -20.09 -10.02
N GLY A 23 -15.73 -18.80 -10.34
CA GLY A 23 -15.96 -18.27 -11.68
C GLY A 23 -15.04 -18.87 -12.74
N ILE A 24 -13.75 -19.01 -12.43
CA ILE A 24 -12.78 -19.71 -13.30
C ILE A 24 -13.16 -21.18 -13.43
N LYS A 25 -13.34 -21.89 -12.31
CA LYS A 25 -13.61 -23.34 -12.27
C LYS A 25 -14.87 -23.71 -13.07
N PHE A 26 -15.94 -22.95 -12.93
CA PHE A 26 -17.20 -23.19 -13.63
C PHE A 26 -17.33 -22.44 -14.97
N LYS A 27 -16.31 -21.67 -15.38
CA LYS A 27 -16.29 -20.85 -16.60
C LYS A 27 -17.48 -19.87 -16.70
N ARG A 28 -17.97 -19.36 -15.57
CA ARG A 28 -19.14 -18.47 -15.50
C ARG A 28 -18.72 -17.02 -15.25
N ASN A 29 -18.94 -16.16 -16.24
CA ASN A 29 -18.58 -14.73 -16.18
C ASN A 29 -19.26 -13.99 -15.03
N ASN A 30 -20.51 -14.35 -14.69
CA ASN A 30 -21.26 -13.67 -13.65
C ASN A 30 -20.57 -13.78 -12.28
N TYR A 31 -19.91 -14.90 -11.99
CA TYR A 31 -19.12 -15.02 -10.75
C TYR A 31 -17.90 -14.10 -10.78
N ILE A 32 -17.22 -13.99 -11.93
CA ILE A 32 -16.06 -13.10 -12.07
C ILE A 32 -16.49 -11.63 -11.96
N LEU A 33 -17.67 -11.28 -12.48
CA LEU A 33 -18.26 -9.95 -12.31
C LEU A 33 -18.60 -9.68 -10.83
N VAL A 34 -19.15 -10.66 -10.10
CA VAL A 34 -19.41 -10.52 -8.66
C VAL A 34 -18.10 -10.35 -7.89
N ALA A 35 -17.06 -11.14 -8.19
CA ALA A 35 -15.75 -10.97 -7.57
C ALA A 35 -15.17 -9.57 -7.84
N LEU A 36 -15.28 -9.05 -9.07
CA LEU A 36 -14.89 -7.69 -9.41
C LEU A 36 -15.61 -6.66 -8.52
N TRP A 37 -16.93 -6.77 -8.39
CA TRP A 37 -17.73 -5.86 -7.55
C TRP A 37 -17.35 -5.95 -6.07
N VAL A 38 -17.20 -7.16 -5.54
CA VAL A 38 -16.77 -7.36 -4.14
C VAL A 38 -15.39 -6.76 -3.92
N SER A 39 -14.45 -6.95 -4.85
CA SER A 39 -13.11 -6.35 -4.75
C SER A 39 -13.11 -4.82 -4.84
N LEU A 40 -13.97 -4.22 -5.68
CA LEU A 40 -14.14 -2.76 -5.75
C LEU A 40 -14.69 -2.18 -4.44
N ILE A 41 -15.74 -2.80 -3.90
CA ILE A 41 -16.31 -2.40 -2.60
C ILE A 41 -15.24 -2.52 -1.50
N THR A 42 -14.50 -3.63 -1.50
CA THR A 42 -13.41 -3.86 -0.55
C THR A 42 -12.34 -2.78 -0.63
N LEU A 43 -11.95 -2.39 -1.84
CA LEU A 43 -10.96 -1.34 -2.09
C LEU A 43 -11.43 0.01 -1.51
N ILE A 44 -12.69 0.38 -1.75
CA ILE A 44 -13.29 1.61 -1.22
C ILE A 44 -13.33 1.59 0.31
N LEU A 45 -13.72 0.46 0.90
CA LEU A 45 -13.75 0.32 2.37
C LEU A 45 -12.35 0.43 2.96
N GLN A 46 -11.35 -0.21 2.35
CA GLN A 46 -9.95 -0.12 2.78
C GLN A 46 -9.42 1.32 2.67
N TYR A 47 -9.78 2.05 1.62
CA TYR A 47 -9.44 3.46 1.45
C TYR A 47 -10.05 4.35 2.54
N LEU A 48 -11.34 4.17 2.83
CA LEU A 48 -12.03 4.93 3.88
C LEU A 48 -11.49 4.62 5.28
N ALA A 49 -11.22 3.35 5.57
CA ALA A 49 -10.63 2.92 6.84
C ALA A 49 -9.22 3.48 7.05
N SER A 50 -8.49 3.72 5.96
CA SER A 50 -7.16 4.32 5.98
C SER A 50 -7.19 5.85 6.03
N GLY A 51 -8.35 6.47 6.33
CA GLY A 51 -8.48 7.93 6.43
C GLY A 51 -8.38 8.68 5.11
N GLY A 52 -8.63 8.00 3.98
CA GLY A 52 -8.42 8.55 2.64
C GLY A 52 -6.96 8.48 2.18
N GLU A 53 -6.09 7.77 2.90
CA GLU A 53 -4.71 7.53 2.50
C GLU A 53 -4.55 6.10 1.99
N ILE A 54 -4.11 5.93 0.74
CA ILE A 54 -3.85 4.60 0.17
C ILE A 54 -2.56 3.98 0.75
N LEU A 55 -1.75 4.76 1.49
CA LEU A 55 -0.38 4.44 1.88
C LEU A 55 -0.01 4.97 3.28
N GLY A 56 -1.01 5.22 4.13
CA GLY A 56 -0.84 5.83 5.45
C GLY A 56 -0.33 4.88 6.54
N SER A 57 -0.34 5.37 7.79
CA SER A 57 0.08 4.62 8.99
C SER A 57 -0.72 3.33 9.29
N TYR A 58 -1.77 3.06 8.52
CA TYR A 58 -2.63 1.87 8.61
C TYR A 58 -1.98 0.60 8.00
N PHE A 59 -0.93 0.74 7.18
CA PHE A 59 -0.34 -0.43 6.50
C PHE A 59 0.69 -1.14 7.35
N ASN A 60 0.26 -1.97 8.30
CA ASN A 60 1.10 -3.07 8.81
C ASN A 60 1.15 -4.21 7.79
N TYR A 61 1.95 -5.26 8.06
CA TYR A 61 2.05 -6.40 7.14
C TYR A 61 0.70 -7.09 6.86
N LEU A 62 -0.18 -7.18 7.86
CA LEU A 62 -1.49 -7.82 7.71
C LEU A 62 -2.37 -7.03 6.71
N HIS A 63 -2.50 -5.72 6.92
CA HIS A 63 -3.30 -4.86 6.06
C HIS A 63 -2.69 -4.74 4.67
N ALA A 64 -1.36 -4.69 4.54
CA ALA A 64 -0.67 -4.70 3.26
C ALA A 64 -0.90 -6.02 2.50
N ALA A 65 -0.89 -7.16 3.18
CA ALA A 65 -1.20 -8.45 2.57
C ALA A 65 -2.66 -8.53 2.10
N ALA A 66 -3.61 -8.11 2.94
CA ALA A 66 -5.04 -8.09 2.60
C ALA A 66 -5.35 -7.17 1.41
N TYR A 67 -4.72 -5.99 1.38
CA TYR A 67 -4.86 -5.04 0.27
C TYR A 67 -4.21 -5.57 -1.01
N SER A 68 -3.00 -6.16 -0.91
CA SER A 68 -2.32 -6.80 -2.05
C SER A 68 -3.17 -7.91 -2.67
N LEU A 69 -3.73 -8.79 -1.83
CA LEU A 69 -4.62 -9.86 -2.27
C LEU A 69 -5.84 -9.29 -3.01
N ASN A 70 -6.48 -8.27 -2.44
CA ASN A 70 -7.63 -7.64 -3.07
C ASN A 70 -7.30 -7.04 -4.44
N LEU A 71 -6.17 -6.33 -4.56
CA LEU A 71 -5.71 -5.77 -5.83
C LEU A 71 -5.44 -6.86 -6.87
N ILE A 72 -4.78 -7.96 -6.49
CA ILE A 72 -4.51 -9.07 -7.41
C ILE A 72 -5.82 -9.64 -7.97
N ILE A 73 -6.82 -9.85 -7.12
CA ILE A 73 -8.12 -10.38 -7.54
C ILE A 73 -8.87 -9.38 -8.43
N LEU A 74 -8.85 -8.10 -8.06
CA LEU A 74 -9.46 -7.02 -8.84
C LEU A 74 -8.89 -6.98 -10.26
N LEU A 75 -7.56 -6.92 -10.38
CA LEU A 75 -6.86 -6.84 -11.65
C LEU A 75 -7.06 -8.11 -12.47
N SER A 76 -6.97 -9.29 -11.84
CA SER A 76 -7.22 -10.56 -12.52
C SER A 76 -8.64 -10.65 -13.06
N SER A 77 -9.63 -10.12 -12.33
CA SER A 77 -11.02 -10.04 -12.78
C SER A 77 -11.19 -9.10 -13.97
N ILE A 78 -10.57 -7.91 -13.91
CA ILE A 78 -10.57 -6.96 -15.03
C ILE A 78 -9.92 -7.59 -16.26
N PHE A 79 -8.72 -8.14 -16.13
CA PHE A 79 -8.00 -8.79 -17.23
C PHE A 79 -8.81 -9.93 -17.84
N TYR A 80 -9.37 -10.82 -17.01
CA TYR A 80 -10.19 -11.93 -17.51
C TYR A 80 -11.37 -11.43 -18.36
N LEU A 81 -12.12 -10.44 -17.86
CA LEU A 81 -13.30 -9.93 -18.55
C LEU A 81 -12.91 -9.19 -19.84
N VAL A 82 -11.84 -8.39 -19.81
CA VAL A 82 -11.32 -7.67 -20.98
C VAL A 82 -10.82 -8.64 -22.05
N PHE A 83 -9.99 -9.63 -21.69
CA PHE A 83 -9.50 -10.62 -22.65
C PHE A 83 -10.64 -11.44 -23.26
N LYS A 84 -11.64 -11.81 -22.45
CA LYS A 84 -12.80 -12.54 -22.95
C LYS A 84 -13.65 -11.70 -23.91
N PHE A 85 -13.80 -10.40 -23.64
CA PHE A 85 -14.48 -9.47 -24.54
C PHE A 85 -13.72 -9.29 -25.86
N LEU A 86 -12.39 -9.16 -25.79
CA LEU A 86 -11.52 -8.96 -26.96
C LEU A 86 -11.38 -10.19 -27.85
N SER A 87 -11.41 -11.39 -27.28
CA SER A 87 -11.34 -12.64 -28.05
C SER A 87 -12.46 -12.79 -29.09
N GLY A 88 -13.53 -12.00 -28.99
CA GLY A 88 -14.62 -11.94 -29.98
C GLY A 88 -14.56 -10.74 -30.92
N SER A 89 -13.47 -9.95 -30.93
CA SER A 89 -13.34 -8.72 -31.72
C SER A 89 -12.17 -8.78 -32.71
N ASP A 90 -12.49 -8.56 -33.99
CA ASP A 90 -11.49 -8.52 -35.09
C ASP A 90 -10.81 -7.16 -35.25
N SER A 91 -11.15 -6.17 -34.42
CA SER A 91 -10.60 -4.81 -34.53
C SER A 91 -9.19 -4.73 -33.97
N SER A 92 -8.20 -4.57 -34.86
CA SER A 92 -6.79 -4.38 -34.47
C SER A 92 -6.59 -3.15 -33.58
N PHE A 93 -7.34 -2.06 -33.81
CA PHE A 93 -7.27 -0.87 -32.96
C PHE A 93 -7.69 -1.15 -31.51
N LEU A 94 -8.78 -1.89 -31.31
CA LEU A 94 -9.23 -2.28 -29.97
C LEU A 94 -8.21 -3.16 -29.27
N GLN A 95 -7.55 -4.07 -29.99
CA GLN A 95 -6.50 -4.94 -29.44
C GLN A 95 -5.28 -4.12 -28.98
N TYR A 96 -4.82 -3.13 -29.77
CA TYR A 96 -3.72 -2.26 -29.37
C TYR A 96 -4.08 -1.35 -28.18
N ALA A 97 -5.26 -0.72 -28.21
CA ALA A 97 -5.71 0.15 -27.14
C ALA A 97 -5.84 -0.60 -25.80
N THR A 98 -6.40 -1.81 -25.83
CA THR A 98 -6.53 -2.65 -24.63
C THR A 98 -5.20 -3.22 -24.17
N GLY A 99 -4.28 -3.55 -25.08
CA GLY A 99 -2.90 -3.89 -24.75
C GLY A 99 -2.18 -2.76 -24.01
N LEU A 100 -2.33 -1.51 -24.47
CA LEU A 100 -1.76 -0.34 -23.80
C LEU A 100 -2.36 -0.11 -22.42
N ILE A 101 -3.70 -0.14 -22.29
CA ILE A 101 -4.39 -0.02 -21.00
C ILE A 101 -3.95 -1.14 -20.06
N GLY A 102 -3.81 -2.37 -20.57
CA GLY A 102 -3.34 -3.51 -19.81
C GLY A 102 -1.90 -3.31 -19.30
N ALA A 103 -1.00 -2.85 -20.16
CA ALA A 103 0.38 -2.56 -19.76
C ALA A 103 0.46 -1.47 -18.68
N LEU A 104 -0.34 -0.40 -18.81
CA LEU A 104 -0.43 0.66 -17.81
C LEU A 104 -0.99 0.13 -16.48
N LEU A 105 -2.05 -0.68 -16.51
CA LEU A 105 -2.62 -1.31 -15.32
C LEU A 105 -1.62 -2.23 -14.62
N VAL A 106 -0.94 -3.13 -15.35
CA VAL A 106 0.08 -4.02 -14.77
C VAL A 106 1.21 -3.20 -14.16
N THR A 107 1.75 -2.24 -14.89
CA THR A 107 2.88 -1.42 -14.42
C THR A 107 2.49 -0.60 -13.21
N GLY A 108 1.35 0.09 -13.24
CA GLY A 108 0.84 0.89 -12.13
C GLY A 108 0.54 0.04 -10.90
N SER A 109 -0.01 -1.16 -11.08
CA SER A 109 -0.27 -2.09 -9.97
C SER A 109 1.00 -2.62 -9.35
N LEU A 110 2.02 -2.92 -10.16
CA LEU A 110 3.31 -3.37 -9.65
C LEU A 110 3.98 -2.26 -8.82
N LEU A 111 3.99 -1.03 -9.33
CA LEU A 111 4.50 0.13 -8.59
C LEU A 111 3.74 0.35 -7.28
N LEU A 112 2.40 0.25 -7.31
CA LEU A 112 1.56 0.38 -6.13
C LEU A 112 1.87 -0.69 -5.09
N LEU A 113 2.03 -1.96 -5.50
CA LEU A 113 2.39 -3.06 -4.61
C LEU A 113 3.77 -2.87 -4.00
N ILE A 114 4.78 -2.47 -4.80
CA ILE A 114 6.12 -2.20 -4.27
C ILE A 114 6.06 -1.08 -3.23
N ASN A 115 5.36 0.02 -3.54
CA ASN A 115 5.19 1.14 -2.63
C ASN A 115 4.52 0.69 -1.31
N LEU A 116 3.43 -0.08 -1.42
CA LEU A 116 2.70 -0.64 -0.30
C LEU A 116 3.60 -1.42 0.65
N TRP A 117 4.45 -2.29 0.10
CA TRP A 117 5.33 -3.15 0.89
C TRP A 117 6.51 -2.38 1.50
N ILE A 118 7.05 -1.38 0.81
CA ILE A 118 8.07 -0.49 1.40
C ILE A 118 7.47 0.25 2.60
N ASN A 119 6.26 0.81 2.46
CA ASN A 119 5.57 1.46 3.58
C ASN A 119 5.28 0.47 4.70
N ALA A 120 4.80 -0.73 4.40
CA ALA A 120 4.49 -1.72 5.42
C ALA A 120 5.72 -2.13 6.23
N ASN A 121 6.84 -2.35 5.54
CA ASN A 121 8.12 -2.61 6.17
C ASN A 121 8.61 -1.41 7.01
N PHE A 122 8.38 -0.19 6.54
CA PHE A 122 8.71 1.02 7.31
C PHE A 122 7.85 1.11 8.58
N ILE A 123 6.53 0.97 8.47
CA ILE A 123 5.58 1.14 9.58
C ILE A 123 5.69 0.04 10.63
N GLU A 124 5.87 -1.22 10.22
CA GLU A 124 5.92 -2.37 11.14
C GLU A 124 7.21 -2.41 11.95
N ASN A 125 8.36 -2.16 11.31
CA ASN A 125 9.67 -2.21 11.98
C ASN A 125 9.98 -0.92 12.76
N ARG A 126 8.98 -0.37 13.46
CA ARG A 126 9.15 0.76 14.37
C ARG A 126 9.29 0.27 15.81
N LEU A 127 10.00 1.03 16.63
CA LEU A 127 10.04 0.79 18.06
C LEU A 127 8.62 0.92 18.64
N GLN A 128 8.15 -0.13 19.32
CA GLN A 128 6.81 -0.13 19.90
C GLN A 128 6.64 1.05 20.87
N GLY A 129 5.47 1.70 20.79
CA GLY A 129 5.17 2.90 21.59
C GLY A 129 5.75 4.21 21.04
N THR A 130 6.48 4.18 19.92
CA THR A 130 6.93 5.42 19.25
C THR A 130 6.01 5.82 18.09
N PRO A 131 5.77 7.11 17.86
CA PRO A 131 4.99 7.60 16.74
C PRO A 131 5.80 7.56 15.43
N VAL A 132 5.10 7.51 14.31
CA VAL A 132 5.65 7.87 13.00
C VAL A 132 5.37 9.35 12.79
N LEU A 133 6.40 10.13 12.50
CA LEU A 133 6.31 11.58 12.37
C LEU A 133 6.25 11.98 10.90
N GLN A 134 5.18 12.70 10.57
CA GLN A 134 4.89 13.28 9.26
C GLN A 134 5.36 14.74 9.28
N VAL A 135 6.49 15.05 8.63
CA VAL A 135 7.09 16.39 8.69
C VAL A 135 7.10 17.03 7.31
N ALA A 136 6.39 18.15 7.19
CA ALA A 136 6.43 19.04 6.04
C ALA A 136 7.42 20.18 6.31
N THR A 137 8.31 20.43 5.37
CA THR A 137 9.37 21.44 5.45
C THR A 137 9.23 22.44 4.31
N PHE A 138 9.50 23.72 4.58
CA PHE A 138 9.49 24.73 3.52
C PHE A 138 10.64 24.52 2.52
N ASN A 139 11.80 24.14 3.06
CA ASN A 139 13.02 23.81 2.31
C ASN A 139 13.25 22.30 2.36
N LYS A 140 13.49 21.69 1.20
CA LYS A 140 13.76 20.25 1.12
C LYS A 140 15.04 19.90 1.89
N PRO A 141 15.06 18.83 2.70
CA PRO A 141 16.29 18.39 3.33
C PRO A 141 17.26 17.82 2.27
N PRO A 142 18.59 17.87 2.50
CA PRO A 142 19.57 17.50 1.49
C PRO A 142 19.51 16.01 1.09
N TYR A 143 18.95 15.16 1.95
CA TYR A 143 18.79 13.72 1.74
C TYR A 143 17.40 13.32 1.19
N CYS A 144 16.51 14.29 0.91
CA CYS A 144 15.20 13.98 0.33
C CYS A 144 14.82 15.01 -0.73
N ASP A 145 14.43 14.53 -1.91
CA ASP A 145 13.95 15.40 -2.99
C ASP A 145 12.53 15.92 -2.79
N TYR A 146 11.89 15.51 -1.70
CA TYR A 146 10.54 15.89 -1.34
C TYR A 146 10.54 16.77 -0.08
N LYS A 147 9.62 17.74 -0.03
CA LYS A 147 9.42 18.60 1.15
C LYS A 147 8.78 17.87 2.32
N TYR A 148 8.30 16.68 2.07
CA TYR A 148 7.48 15.92 2.98
C TYR A 148 8.17 14.58 3.26
N VAL A 149 8.57 14.37 4.52
CA VAL A 149 9.40 13.24 4.96
C VAL A 149 8.75 12.58 6.16
N PHE A 150 8.71 11.25 6.16
CA PHE A 150 8.29 10.48 7.31
C PHE A 150 9.50 10.06 8.13
N TYR A 151 9.42 10.15 9.44
CA TYR A 151 10.45 9.66 10.37
C TYR A 151 9.87 8.62 11.31
N LYS A 152 10.69 7.64 11.69
CA LYS A 152 10.38 6.69 12.76
C LYS A 152 11.64 6.39 13.55
N ILE A 153 11.44 5.75 14.69
CA ILE A 153 12.52 5.08 15.41
C ILE A 153 12.42 3.61 15.10
N ASN A 154 13.52 3.01 14.63
CA ASN A 154 13.55 1.58 14.35
C ASN A 154 13.71 0.77 15.65
N THR A 155 13.63 -0.55 15.55
CA THR A 155 13.76 -1.45 16.70
C THR A 155 15.12 -1.37 17.41
N ASN A 156 16.13 -0.82 16.74
CA ASN A 156 17.49 -0.62 17.25
C ASN A 156 17.71 0.82 17.76
N GLY A 157 16.62 1.55 18.02
CA GLY A 157 16.63 2.93 18.55
C GLY A 157 17.20 4.01 17.62
N GLN A 158 17.58 3.67 16.38
CA GLN A 158 18.07 4.62 15.39
C GLN A 158 16.90 5.32 14.67
N VAL A 159 17.15 6.56 14.22
CA VAL A 159 16.18 7.31 13.41
C VAL A 159 16.26 6.85 11.95
N GLU A 160 15.13 6.39 11.44
CA GLU A 160 14.94 6.08 10.03
C GLU A 160 13.99 7.10 9.41
N PHE A 161 14.24 7.43 8.14
CA PHE A 161 13.38 8.28 7.36
C PHE A 161 12.88 7.56 6.12
N MET A 162 11.71 7.94 5.66
CA MET A 162 11.13 7.51 4.40
C MET A 162 10.81 8.75 3.57
N CYS A 163 11.48 8.83 2.42
CA CYS A 163 11.39 9.94 1.49
C CYS A 163 10.69 9.46 0.21
N PRO A 164 9.57 10.07 -0.19
CA PRO A 164 9.01 9.86 -1.52
C PRO A 164 10.02 10.27 -2.60
N ASN A 165 10.12 9.53 -3.70
CA ASN A 165 10.88 9.99 -4.86
C ASN A 165 10.25 11.25 -5.48
N HIS A 166 10.94 11.86 -6.44
CA HIS A 166 10.50 13.10 -7.10
C HIS A 166 9.05 13.06 -7.63
N TYR A 167 8.59 11.89 -8.09
CA TYR A 167 7.24 11.68 -8.63
C TYR A 167 6.22 11.18 -7.60
N GLY A 168 6.63 10.92 -6.35
CA GLY A 168 5.78 10.36 -5.30
C GLY A 168 5.35 8.89 -5.51
N PHE A 169 5.93 8.18 -6.48
CA PHE A 169 5.52 6.82 -6.83
C PHE A 169 6.18 5.73 -5.99
N LEU A 170 7.43 5.92 -5.57
CA LEU A 170 8.18 4.94 -4.79
C LEU A 170 8.97 5.66 -3.69
N PRO A 171 8.76 5.32 -2.41
CA PRO A 171 9.56 5.87 -1.34
C PRO A 171 10.90 5.12 -1.23
N SER A 172 11.92 5.84 -0.78
CA SER A 172 13.20 5.28 -0.32
C SER A 172 13.29 5.38 1.19
N VAL A 173 13.80 4.33 1.84
CA VAL A 173 14.05 4.32 3.29
C VAL A 173 15.55 4.49 3.53
N GLY A 174 15.91 5.42 4.41
CA GLY A 174 17.29 5.69 4.81
C GLY A 174 17.43 5.83 6.33
N LYS A 175 18.67 5.86 6.79
CA LYS A 175 19.02 6.06 8.21
C LYS A 175 19.66 7.43 8.40
N LEU A 176 19.44 8.03 9.56
CA LEU A 176 20.16 9.24 9.98
C LEU A 176 21.10 8.88 11.13
N ASP A 177 22.36 9.27 11.00
CA ASP A 177 23.38 9.08 12.03
C ASP A 177 23.09 9.94 13.27
N SER A 178 22.40 11.06 13.09
CA SER A 178 21.97 11.95 14.17
C SER A 178 20.47 12.21 14.11
N ALA A 179 19.77 11.98 15.22
CA ALA A 179 18.35 12.25 15.35
C ALA A 179 18.08 13.78 15.34
N PRO A 180 17.26 14.31 14.41
CA PRO A 180 16.90 15.72 14.43
C PRO A 180 16.17 16.08 15.73
N GLU A 181 16.46 17.26 16.28
CA GLU A 181 15.96 17.67 17.61
C GLU A 181 14.42 17.68 17.70
N PHE A 182 13.74 17.99 16.59
CA PHE A 182 12.29 17.96 16.50
C PHE A 182 11.71 16.54 16.60
N VAL A 183 12.44 15.52 16.13
CA VAL A 183 12.05 14.11 16.26
C VAL A 183 12.12 13.72 17.73
N ILE A 184 13.24 14.01 18.39
CA ILE A 184 13.47 13.65 19.79
C ILE A 184 12.41 14.27 20.71
N LYS A 185 12.10 15.56 20.51
CA LYS A 185 11.11 16.30 21.32
C LYS A 185 9.70 15.73 21.23
N GLN A 186 9.35 15.03 20.15
CA GLN A 186 8.03 14.41 19.95
C GLN A 186 7.94 12.97 20.46
N LEU A 187 9.04 12.38 20.92
CA LEU A 187 9.05 11.03 21.49
C LEU A 187 8.49 11.01 22.92
N PRO A 188 7.88 9.90 23.34
CA PRO A 188 7.61 9.65 24.75
C PRO A 188 8.89 9.69 25.59
N LYS A 189 8.81 10.17 26.84
CA LYS A 189 9.97 10.30 27.75
C LYS A 189 10.80 9.00 27.86
N GLN A 190 10.15 7.84 27.87
CA GLN A 190 10.81 6.53 27.93
C GLN A 190 11.63 6.21 26.67
N ALA A 191 11.17 6.66 25.50
CA ALA A 191 11.89 6.48 24.23
C ALA A 191 13.03 7.50 24.08
N GLN A 192 12.88 8.71 24.62
CA GLN A 192 13.95 9.72 24.64
C GLN A 192 15.21 9.20 25.35
N THR A 193 15.04 8.52 26.50
CA THR A 193 16.17 7.96 27.26
C THR A 193 16.92 6.87 26.50
N LYS A 194 16.21 5.99 25.76
CA LYS A 194 16.85 4.94 24.94
C LYS A 194 17.63 5.52 23.77
N VAL A 195 17.06 6.48 23.06
CA VAL A 195 17.70 7.13 21.91
C VAL A 195 18.95 7.90 22.35
N GLN A 196 18.92 8.53 23.52
CA GLN A 196 20.08 9.22 24.09
C GLN A 196 21.20 8.28 24.59
N GLN A 197 20.92 6.99 24.78
CA GLN A 197 21.90 5.99 25.20
C GLN A 197 22.61 5.30 24.03
N GLU A 198 22.04 5.38 22.82
CA GLU A 198 22.57 4.74 21.60
C GLU A 198 23.17 5.74 20.58
N LEU A 199 23.07 7.04 20.87
CA LEU A 199 23.76 8.15 20.20
C LEU A 199 25.10 8.44 20.88
#